data_AF-A0A165Y7P0-F1
#
_entry.id   AF-A0A165Y7P0-F1
#
_cell.length_a   1.000
_cell.length_b   1.000
_cell.length_c   1.000
_cell.angle_alpha   90.00
_cell.angle_beta   90.00
_cell.angle_gamma   90.00
#
_symmetry.space_group_name_H-M   'P 1'
#
loop_
_entity.id
_entity.type
_entity.pdbx_description
1 polymer ?
#
loop_
_entity_poly.entity_id
_entity_poly.type
_entity_poly.pdbx_seq_one_letter_code
_entity_poly.pdbx_strand_id
1 'polypeptide(L)'
;MDPDRFRECWAQGIPIVVSDVQMADSGPEYFIKHYPDLKIDAEDCESGNQMPRKPSVAEFFPDFGRSLDPTGTWKLKDWPPQALFRSQFQDLFTAFMTAVPCQDMCRHDGINNMAVHWPTKGPTPDLGPKAYVAQGTLQDDDHSGSTVLHMDLTSAVNVMVWSRDIAPNEPGYAVWQIFPASVSHILREFLAVEAGYQGEGDPIHSQSICMSPSLLEKLYTSRGVRPFTIKQYCGDAVYIPAGCAHQVC
;
A
#
# COMPACT_ATOMS: atom_id res chain seq x y z
N MET A 1 17.31 11.93 -3.15
CA MET A 1 18.25 10.81 -2.92
C MET A 1 19.21 10.74 -4.10
N ASP A 2 20.49 10.45 -3.85
CA ASP A 2 21.47 10.19 -4.91
C ASP A 2 21.11 8.88 -5.67
N PRO A 3 20.91 8.91 -7.01
CA PRO A 3 20.53 7.72 -7.78
C PRO A 3 21.51 6.56 -7.70
N ASP A 4 22.82 6.84 -7.58
CA ASP A 4 23.84 5.78 -7.47
C ASP A 4 23.70 5.03 -6.14
N ARG A 5 23.63 5.77 -5.03
CA ARG A 5 23.34 5.19 -3.72
C ARG A 5 22.03 4.42 -3.68
N PHE A 6 20.97 4.92 -4.33
CA PHE A 6 19.71 4.18 -4.41
C PHE A 6 19.89 2.83 -5.10
N ARG A 7 20.55 2.80 -6.25
CA ARG A 7 20.80 1.55 -6.99
C ARG A 7 21.63 0.55 -6.20
N GLU A 8 22.65 1.02 -5.47
CA GLU A 8 23.48 0.17 -4.63
C GLU A 8 22.67 -0.49 -3.51
N CYS A 9 21.82 0.28 -2.82
CA CYS A 9 20.91 -0.27 -1.81
C CYS A 9 19.86 -1.21 -2.44
N TRP A 10 19.28 -0.80 -3.57
CA TRP A 10 18.21 -1.55 -4.24
C TRP A 10 18.67 -2.91 -4.76
N ALA A 11 19.93 -3.01 -5.18
CA ALA A 11 20.55 -4.26 -5.60
C ALA A 11 20.63 -5.32 -4.49
N GLN A 12 20.48 -4.94 -3.21
CA GLN A 12 20.45 -5.87 -2.08
C GLN A 12 19.07 -6.51 -1.88
N GLY A 13 18.03 -6.09 -2.62
CA GLY A 13 16.68 -6.63 -2.49
C GLY A 13 16.00 -6.30 -1.15
N ILE A 14 16.38 -5.20 -0.52
CA ILE A 14 15.79 -4.70 0.72
C ILE A 14 14.87 -3.51 0.46
N PRO A 15 13.82 -3.28 1.28
CA PRO A 15 13.00 -2.09 1.19
C PRO A 15 13.78 -0.81 1.45
N ILE A 16 13.40 0.27 0.79
CA ILE A 16 14.03 1.60 0.95
C ILE A 16 12.94 2.62 1.27
N VAL A 17 13.22 3.52 2.21
CA VAL A 17 12.39 4.70 2.47
C VAL A 17 13.12 5.94 2.00
N VAL A 18 12.44 6.77 1.21
CA VAL A 18 12.90 8.11 0.83
C VAL A 18 11.93 9.11 1.42
N SER A 19 12.39 9.88 2.40
CA SER A 19 11.59 10.91 3.08
C SER A 19 11.63 12.25 2.35
N ASP A 20 10.81 13.18 2.82
CA ASP A 20 10.69 14.56 2.34
C ASP A 20 10.24 14.69 0.87
N VAL A 21 9.50 13.70 0.36
CA VAL A 21 8.91 13.73 -0.98
C VAL A 21 7.79 14.76 -1.02
N GLN A 22 7.98 15.81 -1.82
CA GLN A 22 7.02 16.89 -1.97
C GLN A 22 6.07 16.58 -3.12
N MET A 23 4.79 16.40 -2.81
CA MET A 23 3.71 16.28 -3.79
C MET A 23 2.64 17.34 -3.53
N ALA A 24 1.90 17.73 -4.58
CA ALA A 24 0.74 18.58 -4.42
C ALA A 24 -0.29 17.95 -3.46
N ASP A 25 -1.01 18.79 -2.72
CA ASP A 25 -2.05 18.33 -1.81
C ASP A 25 -3.06 17.45 -2.54
N SER A 26 -3.27 16.26 -1.99
CA SER A 26 -4.14 15.22 -2.50
C SER A 26 -4.89 14.53 -1.35
N GLY A 27 -5.13 15.29 -0.27
CA GLY A 27 -5.92 14.86 0.87
C GLY A 27 -7.45 14.96 0.66
N PRO A 28 -8.24 14.70 1.73
CA PRO A 28 -9.69 14.77 1.72
C PRO A 28 -10.26 16.09 1.17
N GLU A 29 -9.69 17.23 1.57
CA GLU A 29 -10.17 18.55 1.15
C GLU A 29 -10.02 18.78 -0.35
N TYR A 30 -8.92 18.29 -0.93
CA TYR A 30 -8.70 18.29 -2.37
C TYR A 30 -9.80 17.51 -3.09
N PHE A 31 -10.06 16.26 -2.68
CA PHE A 31 -11.09 15.45 -3.33
C PHE A 31 -12.49 16.05 -3.17
N ILE A 32 -12.86 16.53 -1.98
CA ILE A 32 -14.15 17.19 -1.73
C ILE A 32 -14.34 18.40 -2.64
N LYS A 33 -13.30 19.22 -2.81
CA LYS A 33 -13.36 20.44 -3.62
C LYS A 33 -13.45 20.13 -5.12
N HIS A 34 -12.68 19.17 -5.61
CA HIS A 34 -12.49 18.95 -7.04
C HIS A 34 -13.43 17.88 -7.62
N TYR A 35 -13.89 16.93 -6.80
CA TYR A 35 -14.67 15.77 -7.25
C TYR A 35 -15.86 15.44 -6.32
N PRO A 36 -16.65 16.43 -5.83
CA PRO A 36 -17.64 16.22 -4.76
C PRO A 36 -18.69 15.14 -5.07
N ASP A 37 -19.10 15.02 -6.34
CA ASP A 37 -20.17 14.13 -6.78
C ASP A 37 -19.68 12.74 -7.20
N LEU A 38 -18.36 12.54 -7.28
CA LEU A 38 -17.78 11.27 -7.71
C LEU A 38 -18.17 10.15 -6.74
N LYS A 39 -18.73 9.06 -7.28
CA LYS A 39 -19.16 7.92 -6.49
C LYS A 39 -17.99 7.04 -6.06
N ILE A 40 -18.06 6.59 -4.81
CA ILE A 40 -17.05 5.77 -4.15
C ILE A 40 -17.57 4.35 -3.98
N ASP A 41 -16.69 3.40 -4.24
CA ASP A 41 -16.85 1.99 -3.89
C ASP A 41 -15.81 1.70 -2.81
N ALA A 42 -16.24 1.60 -1.55
CA ALA A 42 -15.35 1.32 -0.43
C ALA A 42 -15.54 -0.11 0.03
N GLU A 43 -14.47 -0.69 0.55
CA GLU A 43 -14.43 -2.03 1.13
C GLU A 43 -14.20 -1.91 2.64
N ASP A 44 -14.83 -2.79 3.41
CA ASP A 44 -14.53 -2.95 4.83
C ASP A 44 -13.18 -3.68 5.00
N CYS A 45 -12.27 -3.11 5.78
CA CYS A 45 -10.91 -3.62 5.97
C CYS A 45 -10.89 -5.02 6.58
N GLU A 46 -11.85 -5.35 7.44
CA GLU A 46 -11.89 -6.60 8.20
C GLU A 46 -12.55 -7.73 7.41
N SER A 47 -13.74 -7.46 6.87
CA SER A 47 -14.54 -8.48 6.19
C SER A 47 -14.30 -8.56 4.69
N GLY A 48 -13.66 -7.55 4.08
CA GLY A 48 -13.49 -7.43 2.64
C GLY A 48 -14.81 -7.18 1.88
N ASN A 49 -15.91 -6.95 2.59
CA ASN A 49 -17.20 -6.71 1.98
C ASN A 49 -17.29 -5.28 1.44
N GLN A 50 -17.96 -5.14 0.30
CA GLN A 50 -18.25 -3.82 -0.26
C GLN A 50 -19.29 -3.09 0.60
N MET A 51 -19.10 -1.79 0.74
CA MET A 51 -20.06 -0.92 1.42
C MET A 51 -21.44 -1.02 0.73
N PRO A 52 -22.54 -1.20 1.48
CA PRO A 52 -23.87 -1.40 0.88
C PRO A 52 -24.37 -0.24 0.02
N ARG A 53 -23.89 0.98 0.30
CA ARG A 53 -24.18 2.19 -0.48
C ARG A 53 -22.92 2.70 -1.17
N LYS A 54 -23.08 3.41 -2.28
CA LYS A 54 -22.00 4.12 -2.98
C LYS A 54 -22.11 5.64 -2.72
N PRO A 55 -21.51 6.15 -1.62
CA PRO A 55 -21.56 7.57 -1.31
C PRO A 55 -20.79 8.37 -2.37
N SER A 56 -21.05 9.67 -2.44
CA SER A 56 -20.14 10.57 -3.14
C SER A 56 -18.91 10.89 -2.29
N VAL A 57 -17.87 11.43 -2.92
CA VAL A 57 -16.70 11.98 -2.25
C VAL A 57 -17.07 12.98 -1.16
N ALA A 58 -18.01 13.89 -1.43
CA ALA A 58 -18.48 14.88 -0.46
C ALA A 58 -19.21 14.26 0.75
N GLU A 59 -19.74 13.04 0.61
CA GLU A 59 -20.38 12.30 1.70
C GLU A 59 -19.38 11.42 2.47
N PHE A 60 -18.32 10.93 1.84
CA PHE A 60 -17.38 9.96 2.42
C PHE A 60 -16.20 10.63 3.13
N PHE A 61 -15.54 11.58 2.47
CA PHE A 61 -14.28 12.16 2.95
C PHE A 61 -14.39 13.03 4.22
N PRO A 62 -15.51 13.71 4.55
CA PRO A 62 -15.62 14.45 5.80
C PRO A 62 -15.49 13.61 7.08
N ASP A 63 -15.93 12.34 7.00
CA ASP A 63 -15.84 11.38 8.11
C ASP A 63 -14.55 10.57 8.08
N PHE A 64 -13.78 10.70 7.00
CA PHE A 64 -12.49 10.06 6.83
C PHE A 64 -11.47 10.67 7.80
N GLY A 65 -11.13 9.91 8.84
CA GLY A 65 -10.29 10.35 9.96
C GLY A 65 -11.02 10.65 11.27
N ARG A 66 -12.32 10.37 11.39
CA ARG A 66 -13.08 10.58 12.66
C ARG A 66 -13.38 9.32 13.47
N SER A 67 -12.95 8.12 13.07
CA SER A 67 -13.27 6.88 13.79
C SER A 67 -12.03 6.05 14.16
N LEU A 68 -12.02 5.53 15.39
CA LEU A 68 -11.24 4.37 15.88
C LEU A 68 -12.21 3.23 16.30
N ASP A 69 -13.37 3.21 15.63
CA ASP A 69 -14.45 2.20 15.46
C ASP A 69 -15.62 2.04 16.46
N PRO A 70 -16.87 1.94 15.94
CA PRO A 70 -17.75 0.83 16.32
C PRO A 70 -18.60 0.16 15.20
N THR A 71 -18.40 0.43 13.89
CA THR A 71 -19.19 -0.17 12.79
C THR A 71 -18.42 -0.61 11.53
N GLY A 72 -17.08 -0.59 11.54
CA GLY A 72 -16.20 -1.01 10.44
C GLY A 72 -15.19 0.06 10.00
N THR A 73 -13.98 -0.40 9.63
CA THR A 73 -12.90 0.44 9.07
C THR A 73 -12.95 0.37 7.55
N TRP A 74 -13.11 1.50 6.87
CA TRP A 74 -13.28 1.55 5.41
C TRP A 74 -12.00 1.88 4.65
N LYS A 75 -11.82 1.25 3.48
CA LYS A 75 -10.74 1.55 2.53
C LYS A 75 -11.23 1.69 1.09
N LEU A 76 -10.52 2.50 0.31
CA LEU A 76 -10.59 2.58 -1.13
C LEU A 76 -9.32 1.93 -1.68
N LYS A 77 -9.47 0.81 -2.38
CA LYS A 77 -8.39 0.07 -3.02
C LYS A 77 -8.43 0.35 -4.52
N ASP A 78 -7.27 0.56 -5.12
CA ASP A 78 -7.13 0.78 -6.56
C ASP A 78 -8.09 1.87 -7.08
N TRP A 79 -8.19 3.00 -6.34
CA TRP A 79 -9.14 4.07 -6.63
C TRP A 79 -8.49 5.23 -7.41
N PRO A 80 -9.12 5.74 -8.48
CA PRO A 80 -10.23 5.11 -9.19
C PRO A 80 -9.72 3.86 -9.94
N PRO A 81 -10.60 2.99 -10.46
CA PRO A 81 -10.16 1.82 -11.22
C PRO A 81 -9.11 2.22 -12.24
N GLN A 82 -7.95 1.58 -12.18
CA GLN A 82 -6.69 2.15 -12.67
C GLN A 82 -6.70 2.63 -14.12
N ALA A 83 -7.45 1.96 -15.01
CA ALA A 83 -7.63 2.39 -16.40
C ALA A 83 -8.11 3.85 -16.53
N LEU A 84 -8.70 4.39 -15.46
CA LEU A 84 -9.25 5.73 -15.38
C LEU A 84 -8.36 6.72 -14.63
N PHE A 85 -7.34 6.30 -13.85
CA PHE A 85 -6.59 7.23 -12.98
C PHE A 85 -6.03 8.40 -13.77
N ARG A 86 -5.29 8.13 -14.84
CA ARG A 86 -4.68 9.18 -15.66
C ARG A 86 -5.73 10.09 -16.30
N SER A 87 -6.82 9.52 -16.82
CA SER A 87 -7.89 10.30 -17.47
C SER A 87 -8.76 11.09 -16.49
N GLN A 88 -8.93 10.60 -15.27
CA GLN A 88 -9.84 11.16 -14.27
C GLN A 88 -9.12 12.15 -13.35
N PHE A 89 -7.87 11.86 -13.00
CA PHE A 89 -7.04 12.64 -12.07
C PHE A 89 -5.70 13.02 -12.73
N GLN A 90 -5.77 13.69 -13.88
CA GLN A 90 -4.60 14.02 -14.70
C GLN A 90 -3.59 14.94 -13.98
N ASP A 91 -4.08 15.84 -13.14
CA ASP A 91 -3.25 16.69 -12.28
C ASP A 91 -2.52 15.89 -11.21
N LEU A 92 -3.21 15.00 -10.50
CA LEU A 92 -2.60 14.09 -9.53
C LEU A 92 -1.60 13.13 -10.18
N PHE A 93 -1.91 12.60 -11.35
CA PHE A 93 -0.99 11.78 -12.14
C PHE A 93 0.30 12.55 -12.43
N THR A 94 0.18 13.80 -12.88
CA THR A 94 1.32 14.65 -13.21
C THR A 94 2.13 15.00 -11.95
N ALA A 95 1.44 15.31 -10.85
CA ALA A 95 2.09 15.59 -9.56
C ALA A 95 2.86 14.37 -9.04
N PHE A 96 2.27 13.16 -9.09
CA PHE A 96 2.92 11.93 -8.68
C PHE A 96 4.15 11.62 -9.53
N MET A 97 4.01 11.66 -10.86
CA MET A 97 5.16 11.44 -11.76
C MET A 97 6.24 12.48 -11.52
N THR A 98 5.89 13.73 -11.22
CA THR A 98 6.86 14.79 -10.90
C THR A 98 7.59 14.52 -9.59
N ALA A 99 6.87 14.08 -8.56
CA ALA A 99 7.38 13.95 -7.20
C ALA A 99 8.14 12.63 -6.94
N VAL A 100 7.76 11.53 -7.61
CA VAL A 100 8.31 10.20 -7.31
C VAL A 100 9.84 10.20 -7.41
N PRO A 101 10.59 9.78 -6.36
CA PRO A 101 12.04 9.71 -6.43
C PRO A 101 12.53 8.62 -7.39
N CYS A 102 13.80 8.66 -7.77
CA CYS A 102 14.43 7.66 -8.65
C CYS A 102 13.68 7.49 -9.98
N GLN A 103 13.37 8.62 -10.62
CA GLN A 103 12.49 8.74 -11.78
C GLN A 103 12.85 7.83 -12.97
N ASP A 104 14.15 7.63 -13.22
CA ASP A 104 14.63 6.73 -14.27
C ASP A 104 14.15 5.28 -14.09
N MET A 105 13.81 4.87 -12.86
CA MET A 105 13.33 3.53 -12.54
C MET A 105 11.81 3.46 -12.35
N CYS A 106 11.17 4.56 -11.95
CA CYS A 106 9.77 4.56 -11.52
C CYS A 106 8.81 5.13 -12.55
N ARG A 107 9.23 6.10 -13.37
CA ARG A 107 8.34 6.77 -14.31
C ARG A 107 8.01 5.92 -15.53
N HIS A 108 6.94 6.31 -16.22
CA HIS A 108 6.52 5.73 -17.51
C HIS A 108 7.46 6.07 -18.67
N ASP A 109 8.35 7.05 -18.49
CA ASP A 109 9.42 7.42 -19.43
C ASP A 109 10.82 7.14 -18.85
N GLY A 110 10.89 6.40 -17.74
CA GLY A 110 12.15 6.08 -17.07
C GLY A 110 12.99 5.08 -17.86
N ILE A 111 14.23 5.45 -18.17
CA ILE A 111 15.13 4.63 -18.99
C ILE A 111 15.46 3.25 -18.38
N ASN A 112 15.44 3.15 -17.05
CA ASN A 112 15.73 1.93 -16.29
C ASN A 112 14.46 1.21 -15.83
N ASN A 113 13.27 1.70 -16.18
CA ASN A 113 12.01 1.03 -15.89
C ASN A 113 11.72 -0.03 -16.96
N MET A 114 12.05 -1.29 -16.69
CA MET A 114 11.86 -2.36 -17.68
C MET A 114 10.41 -2.51 -18.17
N ALA A 115 9.42 -2.13 -17.36
CA ALA A 115 8.02 -2.26 -17.74
C ALA A 115 7.62 -1.30 -18.89
N VAL A 116 8.34 -0.19 -19.09
CA VAL A 116 8.05 0.77 -20.19
C VAL A 116 8.66 0.33 -21.52
N HIS A 117 9.61 -0.60 -21.47
CA HIS A 117 10.25 -1.21 -22.64
C HIS A 117 9.60 -2.55 -23.02
N TRP A 118 8.50 -2.92 -22.37
CA TRP A 118 7.81 -4.18 -22.62
C TRP A 118 7.22 -4.21 -24.04
N PRO A 119 7.22 -5.38 -24.73
CA PRO A 119 6.67 -5.48 -26.06
C PRO A 119 5.21 -5.02 -26.11
N THR A 120 4.86 -4.20 -27.11
CA THR A 120 3.53 -3.56 -27.24
C THR A 120 2.36 -4.53 -27.41
N LYS A 121 2.65 -5.81 -27.69
CA LYS A 121 1.67 -6.89 -27.83
C LYS A 121 1.80 -7.97 -26.74
N GLY A 122 2.68 -7.76 -25.76
CA GLY A 122 2.83 -8.65 -24.60
C GLY A 122 1.85 -8.29 -23.49
N PRO A 123 1.71 -9.14 -22.46
CA PRO A 123 0.99 -8.78 -21.25
C PRO A 123 1.81 -7.72 -20.51
N THR A 124 1.50 -6.44 -20.72
CA THR A 124 2.23 -5.33 -20.09
C THR A 124 1.92 -5.32 -18.60
N PRO A 125 2.94 -5.16 -17.72
CA PRO A 125 2.73 -4.97 -16.31
C PRO A 125 1.85 -3.75 -16.03
N ASP A 126 1.09 -3.83 -14.97
CA ASP A 126 0.15 -2.79 -14.59
C ASP A 126 0.88 -1.59 -13.96
N LEU A 127 1.10 -0.52 -14.73
CA LEU A 127 2.12 0.50 -14.43
C LEU A 127 1.71 1.64 -13.47
N GLY A 128 0.54 1.55 -12.83
CA GLY A 128 0.01 2.59 -11.93
C GLY A 128 -0.15 3.98 -12.59
N PRO A 129 -0.31 5.04 -11.78
CA PRO A 129 -0.46 5.01 -10.33
C PRO A 129 -1.85 4.51 -9.91
N LYS A 130 -1.95 4.12 -8.64
CA LYS A 130 -3.18 3.71 -7.95
C LYS A 130 -3.26 4.52 -6.65
N ALA A 131 -4.44 5.00 -6.26
CA ALA A 131 -4.61 5.54 -4.91
C ALA A 131 -5.14 4.46 -3.96
N TYR A 132 -4.58 4.50 -2.74
CA TYR A 132 -5.02 3.72 -1.60
C TYR A 132 -5.39 4.70 -0.50
N VAL A 133 -6.60 4.59 0.01
CA VAL A 133 -7.16 5.50 1.01
C VAL A 133 -7.81 4.63 2.08
N ALA A 134 -7.25 4.54 3.29
CA ALA A 134 -7.83 3.73 4.37
C ALA A 134 -7.99 4.52 5.67
N GLN A 135 -9.05 4.21 6.43
CA GLN A 135 -9.17 4.67 7.81
C GLN A 135 -8.12 3.97 8.68
N GLY A 136 -7.63 4.67 9.71
CA GLY A 136 -6.67 4.11 10.65
C GLY A 136 -7.34 3.06 11.55
N THR A 137 -6.58 2.01 11.87
CA THR A 137 -6.99 0.95 12.80
C THR A 137 -5.88 0.70 13.83
N LEU A 138 -6.16 -0.16 14.81
CA LEU A 138 -5.19 -0.58 15.81
C LEU A 138 -4.31 -1.70 15.26
N GLN A 139 -3.04 -1.71 15.69
CA GLN A 139 -2.14 -2.82 15.41
C GLN A 139 -2.21 -3.84 16.56
N ASP A 140 -3.23 -4.68 16.53
CA ASP A 140 -3.49 -5.73 17.53
C ASP A 140 -3.85 -7.07 16.87
N ASP A 141 -4.36 -8.02 17.66
CA ASP A 141 -4.74 -9.35 17.18
C ASP A 141 -6.17 -9.42 16.63
N ASP A 142 -6.96 -8.36 16.77
CA ASP A 142 -8.38 -8.32 16.41
C ASP A 142 -8.65 -7.55 15.11
N HIS A 143 -7.66 -6.80 14.58
CA HIS A 143 -7.79 -6.00 13.36
C HIS A 143 -6.83 -6.43 12.24
N SER A 144 -7.33 -6.43 11.00
CA SER A 144 -6.65 -6.98 9.82
C SER A 144 -5.76 -5.97 9.08
N GLY A 145 -5.73 -4.71 9.55
CA GLY A 145 -5.02 -3.63 8.88
C GLY A 145 -5.71 -3.15 7.59
N SER A 146 -5.17 -2.10 6.98
CA SER A 146 -5.71 -1.55 5.72
C SER A 146 -5.41 -2.42 4.50
N THR A 147 -4.30 -3.16 4.53
CA THR A 147 -3.87 -4.07 3.46
C THR A 147 -3.35 -5.37 4.06
N VAL A 148 -4.08 -6.47 3.83
CA VAL A 148 -3.69 -7.82 4.25
C VAL A 148 -2.43 -8.32 3.51
N LEU A 149 -1.81 -9.37 4.04
CA LEU A 149 -0.57 -9.92 3.49
C LEU A 149 -0.76 -10.36 2.04
N HIS A 150 0.07 -9.82 1.15
CA HIS A 150 0.10 -10.18 -0.26
C HIS A 150 1.53 -10.02 -0.82
N MET A 151 1.72 -10.41 -2.07
CA MET A 151 3.01 -10.31 -2.77
C MET A 151 2.77 -9.83 -4.19
N ASP A 152 3.48 -8.76 -4.57
CA ASP A 152 3.45 -8.25 -5.93
C ASP A 152 4.47 -8.94 -6.83
N LEU A 153 4.07 -9.14 -8.10
CA LEU A 153 4.94 -9.69 -9.14
C LEU A 153 6.06 -8.72 -9.51
N THR A 154 5.79 -7.41 -9.44
CA THR A 154 6.72 -6.34 -9.77
C THR A 154 7.11 -5.57 -8.53
N SER A 155 8.24 -4.86 -8.61
CA SER A 155 8.57 -3.87 -7.59
C SER A 155 7.57 -2.72 -7.58
N ALA A 156 7.39 -2.10 -6.42
CA ALA A 156 6.46 -0.99 -6.23
C ALA A 156 7.10 0.17 -5.47
N VAL A 157 6.53 1.36 -5.64
CA VAL A 157 6.78 2.53 -4.80
C VAL A 157 5.45 3.07 -4.32
N ASN A 158 5.30 3.22 -3.01
CA ASN A 158 4.14 3.85 -2.37
C ASN A 158 4.57 5.19 -1.78
N VAL A 159 3.84 6.26 -2.08
CA VAL A 159 4.10 7.61 -1.54
C VAL A 159 2.94 8.01 -0.65
N MET A 160 3.21 8.29 0.64
CA MET A 160 2.19 8.79 1.55
C MET A 160 2.05 10.30 1.37
N VAL A 161 0.94 10.73 0.76
CA VAL A 161 0.69 12.14 0.42
C VAL A 161 -0.16 12.86 1.45
N TRP A 162 -0.85 12.12 2.31
CA TRP A 162 -1.70 12.67 3.34
C TRP A 162 -1.90 11.65 4.47
N SER A 163 -1.94 12.15 5.71
CA SER A 163 -2.32 11.41 6.90
C SER A 163 -2.98 12.36 7.89
N ARG A 164 -3.90 11.86 8.71
CA ARG A 164 -4.45 12.63 9.83
C ARG A 164 -3.62 12.42 11.08
N ASP A 165 -3.38 13.49 11.83
CA ASP A 165 -2.77 13.39 13.15
C ASP A 165 -3.61 12.52 14.09
N ILE A 166 -2.94 11.63 14.83
CA ILE A 166 -3.54 10.73 15.82
C ILE A 166 -3.99 11.56 17.03
N ALA A 167 -3.15 12.50 17.45
CA ALA A 167 -3.38 13.44 18.54
C ALA A 167 -2.61 14.75 18.26
N PRO A 168 -2.85 15.84 19.02
CA PRO A 168 -2.10 17.07 18.85
C PRO A 168 -0.58 16.83 18.97
N ASN A 169 0.18 17.17 17.92
CA ASN A 169 1.61 16.92 17.76
C ASN A 169 2.02 15.44 17.61
N GLU A 170 1.07 14.56 17.27
CA GLU A 170 1.33 13.16 16.98
C GLU A 170 0.87 12.87 15.54
N PRO A 171 1.77 12.94 14.54
CA PRO A 171 1.41 12.74 13.15
C PRO A 171 0.95 11.30 12.91
N GLY A 172 -0.07 11.15 12.06
CA GLY A 172 -0.48 9.85 11.55
C GLY A 172 0.58 9.19 10.69
N TYR A 173 0.53 7.87 10.65
CA TYR A 173 1.43 7.04 9.85
C TYR A 173 0.77 5.71 9.51
N ALA A 174 1.34 5.00 8.54
CA ALA A 174 1.03 3.60 8.27
C ALA A 174 2.19 2.70 8.72
N VAL A 175 1.89 1.49 9.19
CA VAL A 175 2.90 0.49 9.56
C VAL A 175 2.99 -0.57 8.47
N TRP A 176 4.13 -0.63 7.82
CA TRP A 176 4.45 -1.69 6.86
C TRP A 176 5.18 -2.82 7.55
N GLN A 177 4.79 -4.04 7.24
CA GLN A 177 5.59 -5.24 7.50
C GLN A 177 5.96 -5.85 6.15
N ILE A 178 7.25 -5.85 5.82
CA ILE A 178 7.76 -6.34 4.53
C ILE A 178 8.72 -7.51 4.77
N PHE A 179 8.38 -8.69 4.25
CA PHE A 179 9.18 -9.90 4.37
C PHE A 179 10.19 -9.99 3.22
N PRO A 180 11.47 -10.30 3.49
CA PRO A 180 12.45 -10.56 2.44
C PRO A 180 11.96 -11.64 1.45
N ALA A 181 12.18 -11.44 0.15
CA ALA A 181 11.79 -12.43 -0.86
C ALA A 181 12.39 -13.83 -0.60
N SER A 182 13.59 -13.89 -0.02
CA SER A 182 14.32 -15.12 0.31
C SER A 182 13.59 -16.00 1.34
N VAL A 183 12.76 -15.43 2.21
CA VAL A 183 12.02 -16.18 3.25
C VAL A 183 10.60 -16.56 2.83
N SER A 184 10.20 -16.26 1.59
CA SER A 184 8.83 -16.44 1.12
C SER A 184 8.33 -17.89 1.17
N HIS A 185 9.22 -18.88 1.06
CA HIS A 185 8.87 -20.30 1.20
C HIS A 185 8.58 -20.68 2.67
N ILE A 186 9.39 -20.17 3.61
CA ILE A 186 9.20 -20.35 5.06
C ILE A 186 7.88 -19.70 5.49
N LEU A 187 7.63 -18.49 4.99
CA LEU A 187 6.40 -17.76 5.27
C LEU A 187 5.17 -18.54 4.79
N ARG A 188 5.18 -19.10 3.57
CA ARG A 188 4.08 -19.94 3.08
C ARG A 188 3.84 -21.16 3.96
N GLU A 189 4.90 -21.86 4.36
CA GLU A 189 4.79 -23.03 5.24
C GLU A 189 4.18 -22.64 6.60
N PHE A 190 4.66 -21.55 7.19
CA PHE A 190 4.12 -21.02 8.43
C PHE A 190 2.64 -20.66 8.29
N LEU A 191 2.24 -19.97 7.21
CA LEU A 191 0.85 -19.61 6.98
C LEU A 191 -0.06 -20.84 6.87
N ALA A 192 0.39 -21.85 6.14
CA ALA A 192 -0.34 -23.09 5.90
C ALA A 192 -0.49 -23.96 7.17
N VAL A 193 0.52 -24.00 8.04
CA VAL A 193 0.58 -24.96 9.16
C VAL A 193 0.26 -24.29 10.50
N GLU A 194 0.69 -23.06 10.71
CA GLU A 194 0.75 -22.42 12.03
C GLU A 194 -0.09 -21.15 12.14
N ALA A 195 -0.45 -20.50 11.03
CA ALA A 195 -1.24 -19.26 11.01
C ALA A 195 -2.72 -19.43 10.62
N GLY A 196 -3.18 -20.69 10.52
CA GLY A 196 -4.61 -20.98 10.35
C GLY A 196 -5.16 -20.82 8.93
N TYR A 197 -4.32 -20.79 7.89
CA TYR A 197 -4.81 -20.84 6.51
C TYR A 197 -5.60 -22.13 6.24
N GLN A 198 -6.82 -22.02 5.71
CA GLN A 198 -7.69 -23.16 5.36
C GLN A 198 -8.08 -23.17 3.86
N GLY A 199 -7.55 -22.25 3.06
CA GLY A 199 -7.88 -22.15 1.64
C GLY A 199 -7.14 -23.15 0.75
N GLU A 200 -7.59 -23.26 -0.51
CA GLU A 200 -6.83 -23.96 -1.54
C GLU A 200 -5.81 -23.02 -2.20
N GLY A 201 -4.60 -23.52 -2.46
CA GLY A 201 -3.57 -22.80 -3.21
C GLY A 201 -2.51 -22.12 -2.35
N ASP A 202 -1.99 -21.00 -2.83
CA ASP A 202 -0.89 -20.27 -2.19
C ASP A 202 -1.43 -19.30 -1.11
N PRO A 203 -1.02 -19.44 0.16
CA PRO A 203 -1.55 -18.65 1.28
C PRO A 203 -1.17 -17.17 1.25
N ILE A 204 -0.13 -16.77 0.50
CA ILE A 204 0.22 -15.35 0.31
C ILE A 204 -0.66 -14.77 -0.79
N HIS A 205 -0.84 -15.50 -1.89
CA HIS A 205 -1.64 -15.02 -3.02
C HIS A 205 -3.16 -15.08 -2.77
N SER A 206 -3.61 -15.82 -1.75
CA SER A 206 -5.02 -15.83 -1.33
C SER A 206 -5.45 -14.52 -0.70
N GLN A 207 -4.52 -13.65 -0.26
CA GLN A 207 -4.78 -12.37 0.40
C GLN A 207 -5.82 -12.50 1.53
N SER A 208 -5.70 -13.55 2.35
CA SER A 208 -6.72 -13.93 3.33
C SER A 208 -6.23 -13.91 4.78
N ILE A 209 -4.96 -13.56 5.02
CA ILE A 209 -4.35 -13.54 6.35
C ILE A 209 -3.69 -12.19 6.57
N CYS A 210 -3.95 -11.58 7.73
CA CYS A 210 -3.12 -10.52 8.29
C CYS A 210 -2.17 -11.13 9.32
N MET A 211 -0.89 -10.78 9.26
CA MET A 211 0.08 -11.14 10.30
C MET A 211 -0.10 -10.21 11.50
N SER A 212 -0.91 -10.65 12.47
CA SER A 212 -1.08 -9.97 13.74
C SER A 212 0.21 -9.96 14.58
N PRO A 213 0.30 -9.13 15.64
CA PRO A 213 1.42 -9.17 16.56
C PRO A 213 1.74 -10.56 17.12
N SER A 214 0.72 -11.34 17.51
CA SER A 214 0.90 -12.71 17.99
C SER A 214 1.42 -13.65 16.89
N LEU A 215 0.94 -13.51 15.65
CA LEU A 215 1.44 -14.32 14.52
C LEU A 215 2.89 -13.95 14.15
N LEU A 216 3.24 -12.66 14.20
CA LEU A 216 4.60 -12.18 13.95
C LEU A 216 5.58 -12.72 15.00
N GLU A 217 5.20 -12.71 16.29
CA GLU A 217 6.04 -13.26 17.35
C GLU A 217 6.12 -14.79 17.27
N LYS A 218 5.04 -15.48 16.90
CA LYS A 218 5.07 -16.92 16.64
C LYS A 218 6.00 -17.27 15.48
N LEU A 219 5.93 -16.55 14.35
CA LEU A 219 6.81 -16.75 13.21
C LEU A 219 8.29 -16.56 13.59
N TYR A 220 8.59 -15.56 14.42
CA TYR A 220 9.94 -15.36 14.91
C TYR A 220 10.40 -16.50 15.82
N THR A 221 9.59 -16.89 16.79
CA THR A 221 9.97 -17.93 17.77
C THR A 221 10.06 -19.32 17.15
N SER A 222 9.21 -19.66 16.17
CA SER A 222 9.22 -20.99 15.54
C SER A 222 10.13 -21.10 14.32
N ARG A 223 10.31 -20.01 13.53
CA ARG A 223 11.06 -20.04 12.27
C ARG A 223 12.22 -19.04 12.18
N GLY A 224 12.41 -18.18 13.17
CA GLY A 224 13.48 -17.18 13.18
C GLY A 224 13.31 -16.05 12.15
N VAL A 225 12.11 -15.90 11.57
CA VAL A 225 11.84 -14.91 10.52
C VAL A 225 11.24 -13.64 11.13
N ARG A 226 11.77 -12.47 10.75
CA ARG A 226 11.17 -11.16 11.03
C ARG A 226 11.01 -10.36 9.73
N PRO A 227 9.91 -9.62 9.58
CA PRO A 227 9.79 -8.61 8.52
C PRO A 227 10.64 -7.37 8.84
N PHE A 228 10.89 -6.55 7.82
CA PHE A 228 11.20 -5.14 7.99
C PHE A 228 9.93 -4.41 8.44
N THR A 229 10.03 -3.68 9.56
CA THR A 229 8.94 -2.84 10.06
C THR A 229 9.24 -1.38 9.74
N ILE A 230 8.35 -0.72 9.00
CA ILE A 230 8.52 0.68 8.59
C ILE A 230 7.29 1.47 9.05
N LYS A 231 7.52 2.58 9.76
CA LYS A 231 6.50 3.63 9.95
C LYS A 231 6.62 4.61 8.80
N GLN A 232 5.61 4.65 7.94
CA GLN A 232 5.55 5.56 6.80
C GLN A 232 4.75 6.79 7.22
N TYR A 233 5.40 7.96 7.23
CA TYR A 233 4.78 9.25 7.50
C TYR A 233 4.43 9.97 6.20
N CYS A 234 3.59 11.01 6.29
CA CYS A 234 3.36 11.91 5.17
C CYS A 234 4.68 12.46 4.62
N GLY A 235 4.89 12.35 3.31
CA GLY A 235 6.15 12.67 2.62
C GLY A 235 7.12 11.50 2.46
N ASP A 236 6.83 10.32 3.00
CA ASP A 236 7.67 9.13 2.78
C ASP A 236 7.25 8.34 1.54
N ALA A 237 8.25 8.00 0.72
CA ALA A 237 8.16 7.01 -0.35
C ALA A 237 8.78 5.68 0.08
N VAL A 238 7.96 4.63 0.20
CA VAL A 238 8.39 3.26 0.52
C VAL A 238 8.55 2.49 -0.79
N TYR A 239 9.75 1.98 -1.04
CA TYR A 239 10.09 1.13 -2.17
C TYR A 239 10.08 -0.34 -1.73
N ILE A 240 9.29 -1.15 -2.42
CA ILE A 240 9.10 -2.58 -2.13
C ILE A 240 9.69 -3.41 -3.28
N PRO A 241 10.75 -4.21 -3.02
CA PRO A 241 11.31 -5.08 -4.04
C PRO A 241 10.32 -6.16 -4.49
N ALA A 242 10.37 -6.53 -5.78
CA ALA A 242 9.57 -7.63 -6.31
C ALA A 242 9.75 -8.92 -5.51
N GLY A 243 8.66 -9.65 -5.28
CA GLY A 243 8.68 -10.91 -4.53
C GLY A 243 8.76 -10.76 -3.00
N CYS A 244 8.81 -9.55 -2.46
CA CYS A 244 8.64 -9.31 -1.03
C CYS A 244 7.15 -9.35 -0.66
N ALA A 245 6.76 -10.29 0.21
CA ALA A 245 5.42 -10.30 0.76
C ALA A 245 5.28 -9.15 1.76
N HIS A 246 4.15 -8.46 1.78
CA HIS A 246 3.94 -7.33 2.67
C HIS A 246 2.48 -7.10 3.03
N GLN A 247 2.28 -6.39 4.15
CA GLN A 247 1.00 -5.90 4.64
C GLN A 247 1.15 -4.48 5.20
N VAL A 248 0.03 -3.78 5.35
CA VAL A 248 -0.04 -2.41 5.85
C VAL A 248 -1.15 -2.29 6.88
N CYS A 249 -0.83 -1.73 8.03
CA CYS A 249 -1.79 -1.31 9.06
C CYS A 249 -1.87 0.22 9.05
#